data_AF-A0A2V6FVL7-F1
#
_entry.id   AF-A0A2V6FVL7-F1
#
_cell.length_a   1.000
_cell.length_b   1.000
_cell.length_c   1.000
_cell.angle_alpha   90.00
_cell.angle_beta   90.00
_cell.angle_gamma   90.00
#
_symmetry.space_group_name_H-M   'P 1'
#
loop_
_entity.id
_entity.type
_entity.pdbx_description
1 polymer ?
#
loop_
_entity_poly.entity_id
_entity_poly.type
_entity_poly.pdbx_seq_one_letter_code
_entity_poly.pdbx_strand_id
1 'polypeptide(L)'
;MLIETLKRHWWVPVIRGIAAIIFGIIAFTHPVMAAATLVLFFGAWVLIDGIFRVVGAIGHRASDKEWGSDLIIGILGIIIGLLTFHAPGVTALALVIYIAAWALMTGATEIALAIKMRREIKGEWFLILMGLASIIFAAFLLWNPLAGAAALIWVIAWYAVIVGVLAIFFGFRLRSLPTFAVP
;
A
#
# COMPACT_ATOMS: atom_id res chain seq x y z
N MET A 1 -31.50 -6.98 -2.86
CA MET A 1 -30.88 -5.69 -2.44
C MET A 1 -29.38 -5.59 -2.74
N LEU A 2 -28.44 -6.26 -2.04
CA LEU A 2 -26.99 -5.99 -2.21
C LEU A 2 -26.46 -6.30 -3.63
N ILE A 3 -26.92 -7.41 -4.24
CA ILE A 3 -26.54 -7.84 -5.59
C ILE A 3 -27.08 -6.88 -6.66
N GLU A 4 -28.26 -6.30 -6.48
CA GLU A 4 -28.83 -5.31 -7.40
C GLU A 4 -28.07 -3.98 -7.34
N THR A 5 -27.66 -3.55 -6.14
CA THR A 5 -26.80 -2.37 -5.97
C THR A 5 -25.44 -2.56 -6.64
N LEU A 6 -24.82 -3.74 -6.48
CA LEU A 6 -23.56 -4.11 -7.15
C LEU A 6 -23.72 -4.16 -8.68
N LYS A 7 -24.84 -4.72 -9.16
CA LYS A 7 -25.15 -4.79 -10.59
C LYS A 7 -25.43 -3.42 -11.19
N ARG A 8 -26.03 -2.48 -10.44
CA ARG A 8 -26.23 -1.08 -10.88
C ARG A 8 -24.92 -0.29 -10.96
N HIS A 9 -23.94 -0.63 -10.11
CA HIS A 9 -22.62 -0.02 -10.06
C HIS A 9 -21.53 -0.85 -10.73
N TRP A 10 -21.88 -1.76 -11.66
CA TRP A 10 -20.93 -2.59 -12.41
C TRP A 10 -19.86 -1.79 -13.15
N TRP A 11 -20.16 -0.54 -13.48
CA TRP A 11 -19.26 0.39 -14.15
C TRP A 11 -18.13 0.89 -13.23
N VAL A 12 -18.34 0.93 -11.91
CA VAL A 12 -17.33 1.40 -10.92
C VAL A 12 -16.06 0.54 -10.95
N PRO A 13 -16.12 -0.81 -10.84
CA PRO A 13 -14.92 -1.64 -10.94
C PRO A 13 -14.28 -1.60 -12.33
N VAL A 14 -15.05 -1.39 -13.41
CA VAL A 14 -14.49 -1.23 -14.77
C VAL A 14 -13.69 0.07 -14.89
N ILE A 15 -14.25 1.21 -14.49
CA ILE A 15 -13.53 2.50 -14.54
C ILE A 15 -12.30 2.46 -13.65
N ARG A 16 -12.43 1.93 -12.43
CA ARG A 16 -11.29 1.75 -11.51
C ARG A 16 -10.21 0.86 -12.13
N GLY A 17 -10.60 -0.22 -12.81
CA GLY A 17 -9.67 -1.13 -13.46
C GLY A 17 -8.94 -0.49 -14.64
N ILE A 18 -9.65 0.27 -15.48
CA ILE A 18 -9.04 1.05 -16.58
C ILE A 18 -8.03 2.06 -16.02
N ALA A 19 -8.42 2.82 -14.98
CA ALA A 19 -7.53 3.77 -14.33
C ALA A 19 -6.27 3.10 -13.74
N ALA A 20 -6.43 1.92 -13.12
CA ALA A 20 -5.31 1.14 -12.59
C ALA A 20 -4.35 0.66 -13.68
N ILE A 21 -4.86 0.20 -14.83
CA ILE A 21 -4.03 -0.20 -15.97
C ILE A 21 -3.26 1.00 -16.54
N ILE A 22 -3.94 2.14 -16.75
CA ILE A 22 -3.29 3.36 -17.24
C ILE A 22 -2.18 3.78 -16.28
N PHE A 23 -2.46 3.81 -14.98
CA PHE A 23 -1.45 4.09 -13.96
C PHE A 23 -0.27 3.12 -14.04
N GLY A 24 -0.53 1.80 -14.16
CA GLY A 24 0.52 0.80 -14.28
C GLY A 24 1.40 0.99 -15.52
N ILE A 25 0.81 1.30 -16.68
CA ILE A 25 1.56 1.58 -17.92
C ILE A 25 2.42 2.84 -17.78
N ILE A 26 1.88 3.91 -17.19
CA ILE A 26 2.63 5.13 -16.91
C ILE A 26 3.79 4.83 -15.93
N ALA A 27 3.54 4.03 -14.90
CA ALA A 27 4.54 3.64 -13.92
C ALA A 27 5.69 2.81 -14.52
N PHE A 28 5.43 1.98 -15.54
CA PHE A 28 6.50 1.28 -16.26
C PHE A 28 7.36 2.21 -17.12
N THR A 29 6.71 3.15 -17.82
CA THR A 29 7.41 4.06 -18.75
C THR A 29 8.16 5.18 -18.03
N HIS A 30 7.60 5.66 -16.91
CA HIS A 30 8.13 6.79 -16.14
C HIS A 30 8.16 6.49 -14.63
N PRO A 31 9.04 5.57 -14.19
CA PRO A 31 9.06 5.10 -12.79
C PRO A 31 9.35 6.22 -11.80
N VAL A 32 10.20 7.20 -12.16
CA VAL A 32 10.54 8.34 -11.30
C VAL A 32 9.33 9.25 -11.06
N MET A 33 8.55 9.55 -12.11
CA MET A 33 7.34 10.37 -11.97
C MET A 33 6.24 9.64 -11.20
N ALA A 34 6.08 8.33 -11.42
CA ALA A 34 5.15 7.52 -10.66
C ALA A 34 5.53 7.47 -9.17
N ALA A 35 6.81 7.29 -8.84
CA ALA A 35 7.30 7.37 -7.47
C ALA A 35 7.01 8.73 -6.83
N ALA A 36 7.37 9.82 -7.52
CA ALA A 36 7.10 11.17 -7.02
C ALA A 36 5.59 11.40 -6.77
N THR A 37 4.73 10.92 -7.68
CA THR A 37 3.28 11.02 -7.53
C THR A 37 2.81 10.27 -6.28
N LEU A 38 3.23 9.01 -6.10
CA LEU A 38 2.84 8.23 -4.91
C LEU A 38 3.33 8.88 -3.61
N VAL A 39 4.54 9.45 -3.62
CA VAL A 39 5.10 10.17 -2.47
C VAL A 39 4.28 11.42 -2.14
N LEU A 40 3.88 12.20 -3.15
CA LEU A 40 3.03 13.38 -2.94
C LEU A 40 1.64 12.99 -2.43
N PHE A 41 1.05 11.91 -2.95
CA PHE A 41 -0.22 11.37 -2.46
C PHE A 41 -0.10 10.91 -1.00
N PHE A 42 1.00 10.23 -0.64
CA PHE A 42 1.31 9.89 0.74
C PHE A 42 1.43 11.14 1.61
N GLY A 43 2.17 12.16 1.18
CA GLY A 43 2.30 13.43 1.89
C GLY A 43 0.96 14.12 2.11
N ALA A 44 0.09 14.15 1.09
CA ALA A 44 -1.26 14.68 1.18
C ALA A 44 -2.11 13.90 2.20
N TRP A 45 -2.07 12.57 2.13
CA TRP A 45 -2.80 11.70 3.05
C TRP A 45 -2.34 11.91 4.50
N VAL A 46 -1.04 11.90 4.76
CA VAL A 46 -0.47 12.08 6.10
C VAL A 46 -0.75 13.48 6.66
N LEU A 47 -0.74 14.50 5.80
CA LEU A 47 -1.15 15.85 6.19
C LEU A 47 -2.62 15.88 6.62
N ILE A 48 -3.52 15.30 5.81
CA ILE A 48 -4.96 15.27 6.08
C ILE A 48 -5.24 14.47 7.36
N ASP A 49 -4.67 13.27 7.48
CA ASP A 49 -4.76 12.43 8.68
C ASP A 49 -4.25 13.17 9.93
N GLY A 50 -3.11 13.86 9.80
CA GLY A 50 -2.55 14.67 10.89
C GLY A 50 -3.49 15.78 11.34
N ILE A 51 -4.12 16.49 10.41
CA ILE A 51 -5.13 17.52 10.71
C ILE A 51 -6.32 16.90 11.44
N PHE A 52 -6.87 15.79 10.94
CA PHE A 52 -8.00 15.13 11.59
C PHE A 52 -7.67 14.63 13.00
N ARG A 53 -6.47 14.09 13.22
CA ARG A 53 -6.01 13.68 14.57
C ARG A 53 -5.89 14.87 15.51
N VAL A 54 -5.31 15.98 15.07
CA VAL A 54 -5.21 17.20 15.91
C VAL A 54 -6.59 17.72 16.28
N VAL A 55 -7.50 17.84 15.30
CA VAL A 55 -8.88 18.29 15.54
C VAL A 55 -9.62 17.33 16.47
N GLY A 56 -9.49 16.02 16.24
CA GLY A 56 -10.12 14.98 17.05
C GLY A 56 -9.61 14.94 18.48
N ALA A 57 -8.29 15.05 18.68
CA ALA A 57 -7.64 15.07 19.98
C ALA A 57 -8.05 16.29 20.81
N ILE A 58 -8.18 17.47 20.19
CA ILE A 58 -8.67 18.68 20.86
C ILE A 58 -10.16 18.53 21.22
N GLY A 59 -10.97 17.99 20.30
CA GLY A 59 -12.41 17.81 20.48
C GLY A 59 -12.78 16.81 21.59
N HIS A 60 -11.98 15.76 21.80
CA HIS A 60 -12.25 14.69 22.77
C HIS A 60 -11.30 14.69 23.98
N ARG A 61 -10.58 15.79 24.21
CA ARG A 61 -9.57 15.92 25.28
C ARG A 61 -10.06 15.52 26.68
N ALA A 62 -11.36 15.72 26.97
CA ALA A 62 -11.94 15.41 28.27
C ALA A 62 -12.37 13.93 28.42
N SER A 63 -12.55 13.22 27.31
CA SER A 63 -13.10 11.86 27.28
C SER A 63 -12.05 10.81 26.91
N ASP A 64 -10.96 11.22 26.26
CA ASP A 64 -9.92 10.32 25.79
C ASP A 64 -8.65 10.43 26.65
N LYS A 65 -8.18 9.29 27.18
CA LYS A 65 -6.93 9.23 27.94
C LYS A 65 -5.71 9.34 27.03
N GLU A 66 -5.84 9.02 25.75
CA GLU A 66 -4.76 9.00 24.75
C GLU A 66 -4.70 10.29 23.90
N TRP A 67 -5.49 11.32 24.25
CA TRP A 67 -5.55 12.59 23.52
C TRP A 67 -4.16 13.24 23.30
N GLY A 68 -3.26 13.11 24.27
CA GLY A 68 -1.92 13.67 24.20
C GLY A 68 -1.05 12.99 23.15
N SER A 69 -1.11 11.65 23.06
CA SER A 69 -0.40 10.90 22.02
C SER A 69 -0.95 11.19 20.63
N ASP A 70 -2.27 11.24 20.48
CA ASP A 70 -2.89 11.55 19.19
C ASP A 70 -2.58 12.96 18.71
N LEU A 71 -2.50 13.93 19.63
CA LEU A 71 -2.08 15.28 19.32
C LEU A 71 -0.62 15.30 18.81
N ILE A 72 0.29 14.61 19.49
CA ILE A 72 1.71 14.54 19.09
C ILE A 72 1.84 13.87 17.72
N ILE A 73 1.19 12.73 17.51
CA ILE A 73 1.21 12.00 16.24
C ILE A 73 0.60 12.85 15.13
N GLY A 74 -0.50 13.55 15.41
CA GLY A 74 -1.14 14.46 14.46
C GLY A 74 -0.23 15.61 14.04
N ILE A 75 0.44 16.26 14.99
CA ILE A 75 1.42 17.32 14.72
C ILE A 75 2.59 16.79 13.89
N LEU A 76 3.16 15.64 14.26
CA LEU A 76 4.23 15.00 13.49
C LEU A 76 3.77 14.67 12.08
N GLY A 77 2.54 14.18 11.91
CA GLY A 77 1.92 13.94 10.61
C GLY A 77 1.85 15.21 9.75
N ILE A 78 1.40 16.32 10.32
CA ILE A 78 1.36 17.61 9.61
C ILE A 78 2.76 18.04 9.16
N ILE A 79 3.76 17.93 10.05
CA ILE A 79 5.15 18.27 9.74
C ILE A 79 5.68 17.39 8.60
N ILE A 80 5.49 16.07 8.70
CA ILE A 80 5.93 15.11 7.68
C ILE A 80 5.23 15.37 6.34
N GLY A 81 3.92 15.66 6.37
CA GLY A 81 3.14 16.01 5.20
C GLY A 81 3.70 17.24 4.49
N LEU A 82 3.93 18.33 5.23
CA LEU A 82 4.54 19.56 4.70
C LEU A 82 5.95 19.30 4.15
N LEU A 83 6.80 18.60 4.89
CA LEU A 83 8.15 18.24 4.45
C LEU A 83 8.13 17.43 3.15
N THR A 84 7.13 16.58 2.96
CA THR A 84 6.98 15.78 1.74
C THR A 84 6.74 16.63 0.50
N PHE A 85 5.98 17.72 0.61
CA PHE A 85 5.78 18.66 -0.50
C PHE A 85 7.02 19.51 -0.78
N HIS A 86 7.77 19.89 0.26
CA HIS A 86 9.00 20.67 0.11
C HIS A 86 10.18 19.85 -0.44
N ALA A 87 10.31 18.60 0.01
CA ALA A 87 11.42 17.72 -0.29
C ALA A 87 10.95 16.28 -0.57
N PRO A 88 10.24 16.04 -1.69
CA PRO A 88 9.68 14.72 -1.99
C PRO A 88 10.74 13.63 -2.12
N GLY A 89 11.97 13.97 -2.53
CA GLY A 89 13.09 13.01 -2.59
C GLY A 89 13.49 12.47 -1.21
N VAL A 90 13.42 13.30 -0.16
CA VAL A 90 13.73 12.87 1.21
C VAL A 90 12.66 11.93 1.74
N THR A 91 11.39 12.25 1.52
CA THR A 91 10.29 11.35 1.89
C THR A 91 10.34 10.05 1.10
N ALA A 92 10.65 10.09 -0.20
CA ALA A 92 10.83 8.89 -1.01
C ALA A 92 11.90 7.98 -0.42
N LEU A 93 13.06 8.53 -0.05
CA LEU A 93 14.14 7.79 0.59
C LEU A 93 13.71 7.22 1.95
N ALA A 94 13.03 8.01 2.78
CA ALA A 94 12.52 7.57 4.07
C ALA A 94 11.52 6.40 3.92
N LEU A 95 10.64 6.45 2.92
CA LEU A 95 9.71 5.36 2.60
C LEU A 95 10.44 4.10 2.13
N VAL A 96 11.47 4.23 1.28
CA VAL A 96 12.28 3.09 0.85
C VAL A 96 12.99 2.44 2.04
N ILE A 97 13.58 3.23 2.93
CA ILE A 97 14.24 2.74 4.15
C ILE A 97 13.23 2.05 5.07
N TYR A 98 12.05 2.65 5.26
CA TYR A 98 10.97 2.06 6.04
C TYR A 98 10.54 0.70 5.48
N ILE A 99 10.35 0.60 4.16
CA ILE A 99 10.00 -0.65 3.48
C ILE A 99 11.13 -1.68 3.62
N ALA A 100 12.39 -1.26 3.50
CA ALA A 100 13.54 -2.15 3.69
C ALA A 100 13.62 -2.69 5.12
N ALA A 101 13.43 -1.84 6.13
CA ALA A 101 13.39 -2.26 7.52
C ALA A 101 12.25 -3.24 7.78
N TRP A 102 11.06 -2.97 7.24
CA TRP A 102 9.93 -3.87 7.33
C TRP A 102 10.20 -5.22 6.65
N ALA A 103 10.79 -5.22 5.46
CA ALA A 103 11.17 -6.44 4.73
C ALA A 103 12.23 -7.26 5.50
N LEU A 104 13.20 -6.61 6.17
CA LEU A 104 14.13 -7.30 7.07
C LEU A 104 13.42 -7.96 8.25
N MET A 105 12.50 -7.24 8.91
CA MET A 105 11.73 -7.79 10.03
C MET A 105 10.87 -8.98 9.59
N THR A 106 10.18 -8.86 8.45
CA THR A 106 9.38 -9.95 7.88
C THR A 106 10.24 -11.15 7.52
N GLY A 107 11.36 -10.94 6.82
CA GLY A 107 12.26 -12.02 6.44
C GLY A 107 12.86 -12.75 7.64
N ALA A 108 13.27 -12.02 8.67
CA ALA A 108 13.74 -12.59 9.94
C ALA A 108 12.63 -13.41 10.63
N THR A 109 11.40 -12.90 10.64
CA THR A 109 10.24 -13.59 11.23
C THR A 109 9.90 -14.87 10.47
N GLU A 110 9.90 -14.84 9.13
CA GLU A 110 9.63 -16.02 8.29
C GLU A 110 10.67 -17.12 8.49
N ILE A 111 11.95 -16.76 8.58
CA ILE A 111 13.03 -17.72 8.89
C ILE A 111 12.86 -18.29 10.29
N ALA A 112 12.57 -17.45 11.29
CA ALA A 112 12.33 -17.91 12.66
C ALA A 112 11.14 -18.86 12.76
N LEU A 113 10.04 -18.56 12.06
CA LEU A 113 8.86 -19.41 11.97
C LEU A 113 9.16 -20.73 11.27
N ALA A 114 9.92 -20.71 10.17
CA ALA A 114 10.33 -21.93 9.47
C ALA A 114 11.15 -22.85 10.37
N ILE A 115 12.07 -22.31 11.17
CA ILE A 115 12.87 -23.09 12.13
C ILE A 115 11.99 -23.66 13.25
N LYS A 116 11.00 -22.89 13.73
CA LYS A 116 10.11 -23.30 14.83
C LYS A 116 9.09 -24.35 14.42
N MET A 117 8.50 -24.20 13.23
CA MET A 117 7.50 -25.13 12.67
C MET A 117 8.13 -26.34 11.96
N ARG A 118 9.45 -26.54 12.11
CA ARG A 118 10.19 -27.54 11.35
C ARG A 118 9.79 -29.02 11.57
N ARG A 119 8.89 -29.24 12.51
CA ARG A 119 8.43 -30.56 12.95
C ARG A 119 6.94 -30.78 12.70
N GLU A 120 6.21 -29.75 12.28
CA GLU A 120 4.75 -29.79 12.15
C GLU A 120 4.25 -29.57 10.72
N ILE A 121 5.04 -28.98 9.81
CA ILE A 121 4.58 -28.58 8.47
C ILE A 121 5.46 -29.15 7.35
N LYS A 122 4.89 -29.98 6.47
CA LYS A 122 5.51 -30.34 5.18
C LYS A 122 5.43 -29.13 4.23
N GLY A 123 6.48 -28.31 4.17
CA GLY A 123 6.55 -27.11 3.30
C GLY A 123 7.56 -26.03 3.70
N GLU A 124 8.35 -26.26 4.76
CA GLU A 124 9.28 -25.30 5.37
C GLU A 124 10.26 -24.61 4.41
N TRP A 125 10.69 -25.31 3.37
CA TRP A 125 11.61 -24.76 2.38
C TRP A 125 11.04 -23.51 1.70
N PHE A 126 9.72 -23.44 1.49
CA PHE A 126 9.08 -22.29 0.88
C PHE A 126 9.12 -21.06 1.79
N LEU A 127 8.95 -21.25 3.11
CA LEU A 127 9.06 -20.17 4.10
C LEU A 127 10.50 -19.66 4.23
N ILE A 128 11.49 -20.55 4.21
CA ILE A 128 12.91 -20.16 4.22
C ILE A 128 13.25 -19.36 2.95
N LEU A 129 12.76 -19.80 1.80
CA LEU A 129 13.02 -19.14 0.52
C LEU A 129 12.35 -17.77 0.45
N MET A 130 11.12 -17.62 0.95
CA MET A 130 10.43 -16.34 1.10
C MET A 130 11.20 -15.39 2.03
N GLY A 131 11.62 -15.89 3.20
CA GLY A 131 12.35 -15.06 4.16
C GLY A 131 13.70 -14.60 3.65
N LEU A 132 14.43 -15.50 2.98
CA LEU A 132 15.69 -15.15 2.34
C LEU A 132 15.50 -14.16 1.19
N ALA A 133 14.46 -14.34 0.36
CA ALA A 133 14.11 -13.41 -0.70
C ALA A 133 13.80 -12.02 -0.15
N SER A 134 13.07 -11.93 0.98
CA SER A 134 12.76 -10.66 1.65
C SER A 134 14.02 -9.96 2.18
N ILE A 135 14.96 -10.71 2.76
CA ILE A 135 16.24 -10.15 3.23
C ILE A 135 17.10 -9.66 2.06
N ILE A 136 17.19 -10.43 0.98
CA ILE A 136 17.92 -10.03 -0.24
C ILE A 136 17.29 -8.77 -0.83
N PHE A 137 15.96 -8.72 -0.90
CA PHE A 137 15.22 -7.56 -1.36
C PHE A 137 15.52 -6.33 -0.50
N ALA A 138 15.51 -6.45 0.82
CA ALA A 138 15.84 -5.35 1.71
C ALA A 138 17.30 -4.88 1.56
N ALA A 139 18.25 -5.82 1.46
CA ALA A 139 19.65 -5.49 1.21
C ALA A 139 19.84 -4.75 -0.12
N PHE A 140 19.12 -5.16 -1.16
CA PHE A 140 19.11 -4.48 -2.46
C PHE A 140 18.56 -3.05 -2.35
N LEU A 141 17.45 -2.85 -1.63
CA LEU A 141 16.88 -1.52 -1.36
C LEU A 141 17.85 -0.60 -0.63
N LEU A 142 18.61 -1.12 0.34
CA LEU A 142 19.54 -0.33 1.14
C LEU A 142 20.83 0.01 0.39
N TRP A 143 21.32 -0.87 -0.47
CA TRP A 143 22.52 -0.62 -1.27
C TRP A 143 22.26 0.49 -2.30
N ASN A 144 21.17 0.42 -3.04
CA ASN A 144 20.82 1.45 -4.01
C ASN A 144 19.35 1.87 -3.85
N PRO A 145 19.07 2.86 -2.98
CA PRO A 145 17.69 3.29 -2.70
C PRO A 145 16.95 3.83 -3.92
N LEU A 146 17.66 4.43 -4.88
CA LEU A 146 17.07 4.91 -6.14
C LEU A 146 16.61 3.73 -7.01
N ALA A 147 17.46 2.71 -7.17
CA ALA A 147 17.10 1.49 -7.89
C ALA A 147 16.02 0.68 -7.12
N GLY A 148 16.10 0.66 -5.80
CA GLY A 148 15.10 0.05 -4.91
C GLY A 148 13.72 0.71 -5.04
N ALA A 149 13.67 2.04 -5.09
CA ALA A 149 12.44 2.79 -5.38
C ALA A 149 11.86 2.40 -6.75
N ALA A 150 12.68 2.36 -7.80
CA ALA A 150 12.24 1.95 -9.13
C ALA A 150 11.72 0.50 -9.16
N ALA A 151 12.40 -0.42 -8.47
CA ALA A 151 11.97 -1.81 -8.35
C ALA A 151 10.60 -1.92 -7.64
N LEU A 152 10.39 -1.16 -6.56
CA LEU A 152 9.09 -1.07 -5.90
C LEU A 152 8.01 -0.57 -6.86
N ILE A 153 8.30 0.44 -7.68
CA ILE A 153 7.36 0.95 -8.68
C ILE A 153 7.03 -0.10 -9.73
N TRP A 154 7.99 -0.91 -10.19
CA TRP A 154 7.69 -2.00 -11.12
C TRP A 154 6.79 -3.07 -10.50
N VAL A 155 7.02 -3.43 -9.23
CA VAL A 155 6.14 -4.35 -8.50
C VAL A 155 4.73 -3.76 -8.39
N ILE A 156 4.61 -2.48 -8.02
CA ILE A 156 3.33 -1.77 -7.94
C ILE A 156 2.66 -1.69 -9.31
N ALA A 157 3.41 -1.45 -10.39
CA ALA A 157 2.90 -1.36 -11.74
C ALA A 157 2.34 -2.69 -12.22
N TRP A 158 3.06 -3.80 -12.01
CA TRP A 158 2.54 -5.14 -12.28
C TRP A 158 1.28 -5.44 -11.50
N TYR A 159 1.28 -5.14 -10.20
CA TYR A 159 0.11 -5.31 -9.36
C TYR A 159 -1.08 -4.49 -9.86
N ALA A 160 -0.88 -3.21 -10.22
CA ALA A 160 -1.92 -2.33 -10.74
C ALA A 160 -2.51 -2.84 -12.07
N VAL A 161 -1.68 -3.35 -12.98
CA VAL A 161 -2.15 -3.95 -14.24
C VAL A 161 -2.96 -5.22 -13.98
N ILE A 162 -2.44 -6.14 -13.17
CA ILE A 162 -3.12 -7.42 -12.87
C ILE A 162 -4.46 -7.15 -12.19
N VAL A 163 -4.48 -6.33 -11.14
CA VAL A 163 -5.70 -5.95 -10.43
C VAL A 163 -6.66 -5.21 -11.35
N GLY A 164 -6.15 -4.34 -12.23
CA GLY A 164 -6.97 -3.61 -13.19
C GLY A 164 -7.68 -4.54 -14.17
N VAL A 165 -6.97 -5.53 -14.72
CA VAL A 165 -7.55 -6.56 -15.59
C VAL A 165 -8.61 -7.38 -14.85
N LEU A 166 -8.31 -7.82 -13.61
CA LEU A 166 -9.26 -8.56 -12.78
C LEU A 166 -10.51 -7.73 -12.44
N ALA A 167 -10.35 -6.43 -12.16
CA ALA A 167 -11.45 -5.53 -11.84
C ALA A 167 -12.37 -5.30 -13.05
N ILE A 168 -11.81 -5.16 -14.25
CA ILE A 168 -12.58 -5.08 -15.50
C ILE A 168 -13.37 -6.37 -15.72
N PHE A 169 -12.71 -7.53 -15.59
CA PHE A 169 -13.37 -8.82 -15.73
C PHE A 169 -14.52 -8.99 -14.71
N PHE A 170 -14.27 -8.64 -13.45
CA PHE A 170 -15.28 -8.69 -12.41
C PHE A 170 -16.46 -7.74 -12.67
N GLY A 171 -16.19 -6.52 -13.14
CA GLY A 171 -17.23 -5.55 -13.50
C GLY A 171 -18.15 -6.06 -14.62
N PHE A 172 -17.58 -6.68 -15.66
CA PHE A 172 -18.38 -7.34 -16.68
C PHE A 172 -19.13 -8.56 -16.15
N ARG A 173 -18.52 -9.36 -15.27
CA ARG A 173 -19.19 -10.49 -14.63
C ARG A 173 -20.38 -10.06 -13.78
N LEU A 174 -20.28 -8.95 -13.05
CA LEU A 174 -21.39 -8.36 -12.28
C LEU A 174 -22.56 -7.96 -13.18
N ARG A 175 -22.28 -7.37 -14.35
CA ARG A 175 -23.31 -7.02 -15.34
C ARG A 175 -24.06 -8.25 -15.83
N SER A 176 -23.37 -9.38 -15.98
CA SER A 176 -23.91 -10.63 -16.52
C SER A 176 -24.65 -11.52 -15.51
N LEU A 177 -24.72 -11.13 -14.23
CA LEU A 177 -25.43 -11.93 -13.22
C LEU A 177 -26.95 -11.94 -13.50
N PRO A 178 -27.62 -13.12 -13.50
CA PRO A 178 -29.07 -13.20 -13.59
C PRO A 178 -29.72 -12.39 -12.47
N THR A 179 -30.68 -11.53 -12.81
CA THR A 179 -31.59 -10.94 -11.82
C THR A 179 -32.46 -12.05 -11.29
N PHE A 180 -32.17 -12.54 -10.08
CA PHE A 180 -33.09 -13.42 -9.38
C PHE A 180 -34.36 -12.62 -9.10
N ALA A 181 -35.42 -12.92 -9.86
CA ALA A 181 -36.76 -12.50 -9.50
C ALA A 181 -37.08 -13.19 -8.17
N VAL A 182 -37.13 -12.40 -7.10
CA VAL A 182 -37.70 -12.87 -5.84
C VAL A 182 -39.22 -12.95 -6.08
N PRO A 183 -39.87 -14.11 -5.84
CA PRO A 183 -41.32 -14.24 -5.97
C PRO A 183 -42.07 -13.36 -4.98
#